data_AF-A0A068RWH5-F1
#
_entry.id   AF-A0A068RWH5-F1
#
_cell.length_a   1.000
_cell.length_b   1.000
_cell.length_c   1.000
_cell.angle_alpha   90.00
_cell.angle_beta   90.00
_cell.angle_gamma   90.00
#
_symmetry.space_group_name_H-M   'P 1'
#
loop_
_entity.id
_entity.type
_entity.pdbx_description
1 polymer ?
#
loop_
_entity_poly.entity_id
_entity_poly.type
_entity_poly.pdbx_seq_one_letter_code
_entity_poly.pdbx_strand_id
1 'polypeptide(L)'
;MIQQRAPTYKGKRRGYIKDLVAFVQKYKFDHVMVLTSADASLRTDAQITSVPFRVAGTEDAILQKAQDIGIPRLDTEEKDVHGTGMGVPFFTALKEASIKTTMMIMFALEGDNVNDAVLFANMFNTLFQLRTDQGSWTPPPSWDFLFGTPFNQELYQ
;
A
#
# COMPACT_ATOMS: atom_id res chain seq x y z
N MET A 1 -0.09 5.42 12.26
CA MET A 1 0.42 5.17 10.89
C MET A 1 1.91 4.89 10.98
N ILE A 2 2.39 3.86 10.30
CA ILE A 2 3.83 3.56 10.19
C ILE A 2 4.22 3.76 8.73
N GLN A 3 5.27 4.54 8.49
CA GLN A 3 5.86 4.71 7.17
C GLN A 3 7.31 4.25 7.20
N GLN A 4 7.68 3.40 6.24
CA GLN A 4 9.03 2.89 6.10
C GLN A 4 9.70 3.54 4.89
N ARG A 5 10.88 4.15 5.12
CA ARG A 5 11.63 4.87 4.08
C ARG A 5 12.75 4.06 3.43
N ALA A 6 13.14 2.95 4.04
CA ALA A 6 14.24 2.12 3.58
C ALA A 6 13.86 0.65 3.69
N PRO A 7 14.34 -0.23 2.78
CA PRO A 7 14.11 -1.66 2.89
C PRO A 7 14.75 -2.24 4.16
N THR A 8 14.30 -3.42 4.57
CA THR A 8 14.94 -4.11 5.70
C THR A 8 16.34 -4.59 5.33
N TYR A 9 17.25 -4.54 6.30
CA TYR A 9 18.59 -5.11 6.12
C TYR A 9 18.52 -6.60 5.78
N LYS A 10 19.45 -7.09 4.97
CA LYS A 10 19.49 -8.49 4.51
C LYS A 10 19.44 -9.45 5.71
N GLY A 11 18.51 -10.40 5.66
CA GLY A 11 18.31 -11.38 6.74
C GLY A 11 17.57 -10.86 7.99
N LYS A 12 17.27 -9.56 8.10
CA LYS A 12 16.56 -8.98 9.26
C LYS A 12 15.05 -8.83 9.06
N ARG A 13 14.54 -9.04 7.84
CA ARG A 13 13.11 -8.92 7.50
C ARG A 13 12.18 -9.66 8.47
N ARG A 14 12.46 -10.94 8.75
CA ARG A 14 11.62 -11.75 9.65
C ARG A 14 11.60 -11.22 11.08
N GLY A 15 12.75 -10.78 11.60
CA GLY A 15 12.82 -10.17 12.93
C GLY A 15 12.03 -8.88 13.00
N TYR A 16 12.21 -8.01 12.01
CA TYR A 16 11.48 -6.75 11.91
C TYR A 16 9.96 -6.95 11.85
N ILE A 17 9.48 -7.89 11.02
CA ILE A 17 8.05 -8.24 10.96
C ILE A 17 7.54 -8.75 12.30
N LYS A 18 8.31 -9.63 12.97
CA LYS A 18 7.96 -10.13 14.30
C LYS A 18 7.81 -8.99 15.30
N ASP A 19 8.72 -8.02 15.29
CA ASP A 19 8.68 -6.86 16.18
C ASP A 19 7.46 -5.97 15.88
N LEU A 20 7.10 -5.79 14.60
CA LEU A 20 5.88 -5.07 14.21
C LEU A 20 4.61 -5.78 14.68
N VAL A 21 4.52 -7.11 14.53
CA VAL A 21 3.37 -7.88 15.05
C VAL A 21 3.28 -7.76 16.57
N ALA A 22 4.41 -7.87 17.28
CA ALA A 22 4.45 -7.70 18.72
C ALA A 22 4.00 -6.28 19.15
N PHE A 23 4.41 -5.24 18.42
CA PHE A 23 3.93 -3.88 18.61
C PHE A 23 2.41 -3.80 18.45
N VAL A 24 1.86 -4.36 17.38
CA VAL A 24 0.41 -4.36 17.13
C VAL A 24 -0.35 -5.07 18.26
N GLN A 25 0.11 -6.24 18.68
CA GLN A 25 -0.49 -7.00 19.78
C GLN A 25 -0.42 -6.24 21.12
N LYS A 26 0.71 -5.59 21.41
CA LYS A 26 0.90 -4.81 22.64
C LYS A 26 -0.14 -3.70 22.78
N TYR A 27 -0.41 -2.98 21.69
CA TYR A 27 -1.34 -1.86 21.69
C TYR A 27 -2.79 -2.24 21.33
N LYS A 28 -3.04 -3.51 20.97
CA LYS A 28 -4.37 -4.08 20.73
C LYS A 28 -5.20 -3.25 19.74
N PHE A 29 -4.63 -2.94 18.57
CA PHE A 29 -5.37 -2.26 17.51
C PHE A 29 -6.58 -3.11 17.08
N ASP A 30 -7.75 -2.48 16.97
CA ASP A 30 -8.99 -3.16 16.57
C ASP A 30 -8.93 -3.72 15.16
N HIS A 31 -8.19 -3.04 14.27
CA HIS A 31 -7.96 -3.44 12.89
C HIS A 31 -6.64 -2.87 12.37
N VAL A 32 -5.95 -3.63 11.52
CA VAL A 32 -4.71 -3.21 10.86
C VAL A 32 -4.92 -3.11 9.35
N MET A 33 -4.64 -1.94 8.78
CA MET A 33 -4.58 -1.76 7.33
C MET A 33 -3.14 -1.88 6.84
N VAL A 34 -2.92 -2.79 5.88
CA VAL A 34 -1.65 -2.93 5.16
C VAL A 34 -1.82 -2.33 3.77
N LEU A 35 -1.08 -1.26 3.48
CA LEU A 35 -1.08 -0.63 2.16
C LEU A 35 0.19 -1.04 1.43
N THR A 36 0.04 -1.61 0.24
CA THR A 36 1.19 -2.09 -0.55
C THR A 36 0.94 -1.90 -2.05
N SER A 37 2.02 -1.89 -2.82
CA SER A 37 1.96 -2.04 -4.27
C SER A 37 2.11 -3.51 -4.68
N ALA A 38 1.80 -3.80 -5.94
CA ALA A 38 2.19 -5.01 -6.65
C ALA A 38 2.69 -4.63 -8.04
N ASP A 39 3.48 -5.50 -8.67
CA ASP A 39 4.02 -5.27 -10.01
C ASP A 39 2.91 -5.27 -11.06
N ALA A 40 2.69 -4.11 -11.69
CA ALA A 40 1.67 -3.96 -12.73
C ALA A 40 1.99 -4.69 -14.03
N SER A 41 3.26 -5.04 -14.29
CA SER A 41 3.66 -5.78 -15.50
C SER A 41 3.19 -7.23 -15.50
N LEU A 42 2.84 -7.76 -14.33
CA LEU A 42 2.36 -9.13 -14.14
C LEU A 42 0.82 -9.22 -14.08
N ARG A 43 0.11 -8.15 -14.44
CA ARG A 43 -1.35 -8.16 -14.46
C ARG A 43 -1.89 -9.07 -15.55
N THR A 44 -2.97 -9.78 -15.23
CA THR A 44 -3.77 -10.51 -16.21
C THR A 44 -4.64 -9.55 -17.03
N ASP A 45 -5.14 -9.99 -18.19
CA ASP A 45 -6.04 -9.17 -19.03
C ASP A 45 -7.29 -8.71 -18.26
N ALA A 46 -7.87 -9.59 -17.44
CA ALA A 46 -9.00 -9.27 -16.57
C ALA A 46 -8.62 -8.22 -15.52
N GLN A 47 -7.40 -8.28 -15.01
CA GLN A 47 -6.90 -7.24 -14.11
C GLN A 47 -6.75 -5.92 -14.86
N ILE A 48 -6.08 -5.87 -16.02
CA ILE A 48 -5.81 -4.64 -16.80
C ILE A 48 -7.09 -3.85 -17.11
N THR A 49 -8.16 -4.55 -17.46
CA THR A 49 -9.47 -3.96 -17.79
C THR A 49 -10.28 -3.48 -16.57
N SER A 50 -9.80 -3.77 -15.35
CA SER A 50 -10.43 -3.38 -14.09
C SER A 50 -9.64 -2.26 -13.37
N VAL A 51 -10.21 -1.74 -12.28
CA VAL A 51 -9.51 -0.79 -11.40
C VAL A 51 -8.17 -1.36 -10.93
N PRO A 52 -7.11 -0.53 -10.76
CA PRO A 52 -5.75 -1.00 -10.44
C PRO A 52 -5.60 -1.39 -8.96
N PHE A 53 -6.69 -1.75 -8.28
CA PHE A 53 -6.70 -2.09 -6.86
C PHE A 53 -7.17 -3.52 -6.61
N ARG A 54 -6.64 -4.16 -5.57
CA ARG A 54 -7.15 -5.41 -5.00
C ARG A 54 -7.21 -5.34 -3.49
N VAL A 55 -8.10 -6.12 -2.89
CA VAL A 55 -8.23 -6.23 -1.44
C VAL A 55 -8.23 -7.68 -0.97
N ALA A 56 -7.56 -7.95 0.15
CA ALA A 56 -7.60 -9.23 0.86
C ALA A 56 -7.64 -8.96 2.37
N GLY A 57 -8.28 -9.80 3.17
CA GLY A 57 -8.41 -9.50 4.60
C GLY A 57 -9.31 -10.42 5.39
N THR A 58 -9.48 -10.06 6.66
CA THR A 58 -10.52 -10.60 7.52
C THR A 58 -11.90 -10.32 6.93
N GLU A 59 -12.80 -11.30 7.01
CA GLU A 59 -14.19 -11.17 6.61
C GLU A 59 -14.94 -10.23 7.58
N ASP A 60 -14.93 -8.94 7.28
CA ASP A 60 -15.54 -7.91 8.11
C ASP A 60 -16.12 -6.75 7.29
N ALA A 61 -16.63 -5.75 8.00
CA ALA A 61 -17.23 -4.56 7.41
C ALA A 61 -16.27 -3.74 6.55
N ILE A 62 -14.95 -3.77 6.83
CA ILE A 62 -13.96 -3.02 6.05
C ILE A 62 -13.75 -3.71 4.70
N LEU A 63 -13.60 -5.03 4.70
CA LEU A 63 -13.48 -5.81 3.47
C LEU A 63 -14.76 -5.73 2.63
N GLN A 64 -15.93 -5.75 3.27
CA GLN A 64 -17.20 -5.58 2.56
C GLN A 64 -17.30 -4.18 1.94
N LYS A 65 -17.02 -3.12 2.71
CA LYS A 65 -17.06 -1.75 2.21
C LYS A 65 -16.09 -1.51 1.05
N ALA A 66 -14.90 -2.12 1.08
CA ALA A 66 -13.96 -2.05 -0.03
C ALA A 66 -14.53 -2.63 -1.33
N GLN A 67 -15.25 -3.75 -1.23
CA GLN A 67 -15.93 -4.35 -2.39
C GLN A 67 -17.12 -3.49 -2.86
N ASP A 68 -17.89 -2.92 -1.92
CA ASP A 68 -19.04 -2.07 -2.24
C ASP A 68 -18.63 -0.80 -3.01
N ILE A 69 -17.45 -0.26 -2.74
CA ILE A 69 -16.87 0.88 -3.49
C ILE A 69 -16.16 0.44 -4.79
N GLY A 70 -16.26 -0.84 -5.15
CA GLY A 70 -15.79 -1.37 -6.44
C GLY A 70 -14.35 -1.88 -6.45
N ILE A 71 -13.70 -2.11 -5.30
CA ILE A 71 -12.37 -2.75 -5.24
C ILE A 71 -12.54 -4.28 -5.27
N PRO A 72 -12.09 -4.97 -6.33
CA PRO A 72 -12.19 -6.43 -6.39
C PRO A 72 -11.32 -7.10 -5.33
N ARG A 73 -11.76 -8.27 -4.86
CA ARG A 73 -10.91 -9.13 -4.05
C ARG A 73 -9.70 -9.60 -4.83
N LEU A 74 -8.62 -9.87 -4.11
CA LEU A 74 -7.46 -10.53 -4.67
C LEU A 74 -7.88 -11.88 -5.28
N ASP A 75 -7.59 -12.01 -6.56
CA ASP A 75 -7.98 -13.14 -7.42
C ASP A 75 -6.92 -14.25 -7.47
N THR A 76 -5.78 -14.03 -6.82
CA THR A 76 -4.66 -14.98 -6.70
C THR A 76 -4.33 -15.24 -5.23
N GLU A 77 -3.52 -16.26 -4.97
CA GLU A 77 -2.96 -16.46 -3.64
C GLU A 77 -2.02 -15.29 -3.27
N GLU A 78 -2.03 -14.88 -2.01
CA GLU A 78 -1.20 -13.77 -1.50
C GLU A 78 0.29 -13.95 -1.82
N LYS A 79 0.77 -15.20 -1.76
CA LYS A 79 2.16 -15.57 -2.05
C LYS A 79 2.58 -15.34 -3.50
N ASP A 80 1.61 -15.31 -4.42
CA ASP A 80 1.83 -15.16 -5.86
C ASP A 80 1.77 -13.67 -6.28
N VAL A 81 1.54 -12.76 -5.33
CA VAL A 81 1.57 -11.32 -5.56
C VAL A 81 3.00 -10.79 -5.42
N HIS A 82 3.58 -10.43 -6.57
CA HIS A 82 4.93 -9.92 -6.68
C HIS A 82 4.99 -8.39 -6.51
N GLY A 83 6.16 -7.85 -6.18
CA GLY A 83 6.36 -6.40 -6.03
C GLY A 83 5.81 -5.79 -4.72
N THR A 84 5.44 -6.63 -3.74
CA THR A 84 4.84 -6.17 -2.47
C THR A 84 5.85 -5.84 -1.37
N GLY A 85 7.14 -6.12 -1.59
CA GLY A 85 8.19 -5.91 -0.60
C GLY A 85 7.95 -6.71 0.70
N MET A 86 7.46 -6.02 1.73
CA MET A 86 7.07 -6.64 3.01
C MET A 86 5.56 -6.69 3.25
N GLY A 87 4.74 -6.14 2.33
CA GLY A 87 3.29 -6.10 2.45
C GLY A 87 2.69 -7.48 2.69
N VAL A 88 2.91 -8.42 1.77
CA VAL A 88 2.43 -9.81 1.89
C VAL A 88 3.02 -10.51 3.13
N PRO A 89 4.36 -10.56 3.35
CA PRO A 89 4.92 -11.19 4.54
C PRO A 89 4.40 -10.63 5.87
N PHE A 90 4.17 -9.32 5.97
CA PHE A 90 3.62 -8.70 7.17
C PHE A 90 2.14 -9.02 7.34
N PHE A 91 1.35 -8.95 6.26
CA PHE A 91 -0.06 -9.32 6.25
C PHE A 91 -0.28 -10.79 6.65
N THR A 92 0.52 -11.71 6.12
CA THR A 92 0.48 -13.13 6.52
C THR A 92 0.79 -13.30 8.01
N ALA A 93 1.81 -12.60 8.52
CA ALA A 93 2.16 -12.67 9.94
C ALA A 93 1.05 -12.10 10.87
N LEU A 94 0.32 -11.07 10.43
CA LEU A 94 -0.85 -10.54 11.15
C LEU A 94 -1.99 -11.56 11.18
N LYS A 95 -2.27 -12.23 10.04
CA LYS A 95 -3.28 -13.30 9.96
C LYS A 95 -2.93 -14.48 10.86
N GLU A 96 -1.69 -14.95 10.84
CA GLU A 96 -1.19 -16.03 11.72
C GLU A 96 -1.33 -15.66 13.20
N ALA A 97 -1.14 -14.38 13.54
CA ALA A 97 -1.34 -13.85 14.89
C ALA A 97 -2.82 -13.61 15.26
N SER A 98 -3.77 -14.01 14.41
CA SER A 98 -5.21 -13.79 14.58
C SER A 98 -5.60 -12.32 14.77
N ILE A 99 -4.86 -11.41 14.14
CA ILE A 99 -5.14 -9.97 14.18
C ILE A 99 -6.06 -9.62 13.01
N LYS A 100 -7.13 -8.86 13.28
CA LYS A 100 -8.02 -8.36 12.23
C LYS A 100 -7.25 -7.44 11.29
N THR A 101 -7.24 -7.77 10.01
CA THR A 101 -6.37 -7.08 9.06
C THR A 101 -6.98 -7.06 7.66
N THR A 102 -6.73 -5.98 6.93
CA THR A 102 -7.04 -5.87 5.51
C THR A 102 -5.83 -5.31 4.78
N MET A 103 -5.44 -5.97 3.71
CA MET A 103 -4.43 -5.51 2.77
C MET A 103 -5.10 -4.91 1.54
N MET A 104 -4.74 -3.66 1.24
CA MET A 104 -5.09 -2.99 0.01
C MET A 104 -3.85 -2.92 -0.88
N ILE A 105 -4.00 -3.39 -2.11
CA ILE A 105 -2.93 -3.52 -3.09
C ILE A 105 -3.23 -2.58 -4.24
N MET A 106 -2.27 -1.79 -4.68
CA MET A 106 -2.31 -1.10 -5.97
C MET A 106 -1.31 -1.72 -6.93
N PHE A 107 -1.71 -2.05 -8.15
CA PHE A 107 -0.76 -2.40 -9.20
C PHE A 107 -0.07 -1.13 -9.71
N ALA A 108 1.26 -1.07 -9.59
CA ALA A 108 2.07 0.06 -10.02
C ALA A 108 3.25 -0.41 -10.88
N LEU A 109 3.64 0.42 -11.85
CA LEU A 109 4.90 0.27 -12.59
C LEU A 109 5.98 1.13 -11.92
N GLU A 110 7.25 0.73 -12.03
CA GLU A 110 8.35 1.56 -11.55
C GLU A 110 8.43 2.88 -12.35
N GLY A 111 8.74 3.98 -11.66
CA GLY A 111 8.91 5.30 -12.28
C GLY A 111 8.37 6.43 -11.42
N ASP A 112 7.71 7.40 -12.06
CA ASP A 112 7.01 8.47 -11.36
C ASP A 112 5.62 7.98 -10.91
N ASN A 113 5.54 7.59 -9.63
CA ASN A 113 4.31 7.13 -8.99
C ASN A 113 3.59 8.23 -8.19
N VAL A 114 3.84 9.52 -8.45
CA VAL A 114 3.16 10.64 -7.78
C VAL A 114 1.63 10.53 -7.94
N ASN A 115 1.17 10.31 -9.17
CA ASN A 115 -0.27 10.18 -9.46
C ASN A 115 -0.87 8.92 -8.84
N ASP A 116 -0.11 7.81 -8.85
CA ASP A 116 -0.52 6.55 -8.22
C ASP A 116 -0.68 6.73 -6.71
N ALA A 117 0.25 7.42 -6.04
CA ALA A 117 0.16 7.71 -4.61
C ALA A 117 -1.06 8.59 -4.28
N VAL A 118 -1.36 9.59 -5.11
CA VAL A 118 -2.57 10.43 -4.96
C VAL A 118 -3.84 9.60 -5.16
N LEU A 119 -3.88 8.72 -6.17
CA LEU A 119 -4.99 7.82 -6.42
C LEU A 119 -5.20 6.83 -5.26
N PHE A 120 -4.11 6.31 -4.69
CA PHE A 120 -4.16 5.46 -3.51
C PHE A 120 -4.75 6.22 -2.32
N ALA A 121 -4.27 7.44 -2.06
CA ALA A 121 -4.79 8.28 -0.97
C ALA A 121 -6.28 8.59 -1.16
N ASN A 122 -6.73 8.90 -2.38
CA ASN A 122 -8.14 9.08 -2.71
C ASN A 122 -8.95 7.81 -2.41
N MET A 123 -8.50 6.65 -2.87
CA MET A 123 -9.21 5.38 -2.67
C MET A 123 -9.31 5.02 -1.18
N PHE A 124 -8.21 5.19 -0.45
CA PHE A 124 -8.18 4.97 1.00
C PHE A 124 -9.10 5.95 1.73
N ASN A 125 -9.16 7.21 1.29
CA ASN A 125 -10.10 8.19 1.82
C ASN A 125 -11.55 7.87 1.50
N THR A 126 -11.88 7.36 0.32
CA THR A 126 -13.24 6.88 0.01
C THR A 126 -13.67 5.77 0.97
N LEU A 127 -12.74 4.88 1.31
CA LEU A 127 -13.01 3.78 2.24
C LEU A 127 -13.22 4.26 3.68
N PHE A 128 -12.41 5.20 4.17
CA PHE A 128 -12.42 5.59 5.60
C PHE A 128 -12.99 6.98 5.90
N GLN A 129 -13.27 7.79 4.88
CA GLN A 129 -13.74 9.17 4.99
C GLN A 129 -12.87 10.02 5.94
N LEU A 130 -11.54 9.86 5.84
CA LEU A 130 -10.57 10.54 6.71
C LEU A 130 -10.60 12.07 6.55
N ARG A 131 -10.90 12.52 5.34
CA ARG A 131 -11.17 13.92 5.00
C ARG A 131 -12.56 14.03 4.39
N THR A 132 -13.22 15.14 4.67
CA THR A 132 -14.53 15.50 4.10
C THR A 132 -14.44 16.65 3.10
N ASP A 133 -13.28 17.32 3.01
CA ASP A 133 -13.04 18.39 2.06
C ASP A 133 -12.67 17.85 0.67
N GLN A 134 -13.06 18.60 -0.35
CA GLN A 134 -12.81 18.30 -1.77
C GLN A 134 -11.44 18.85 -2.24
N GLY A 135 -10.56 19.23 -1.30
CA GLY A 135 -9.25 19.77 -1.60
C GLY A 135 -8.27 18.72 -2.08
N SER A 136 -7.23 19.15 -2.81
CA SER A 136 -6.13 18.28 -3.23
C SER A 136 -5.32 17.77 -2.03
N TRP A 137 -4.59 16.67 -2.21
CA TRP A 137 -3.61 16.22 -1.22
C TRP A 137 -2.41 17.15 -1.22
N THR A 138 -1.94 17.53 -0.03
CA THR A 138 -0.68 18.26 0.09
C THR A 138 0.47 17.26 0.03
N PRO A 139 1.34 17.30 -0.99
CA PRO A 139 2.49 16.43 -1.06
C PRO A 139 3.47 16.76 0.07
N PRO A 140 4.24 15.78 0.58
CA PRO A 140 5.27 16.05 1.57
C PRO A 140 6.41 16.87 0.94
N PRO A 141 7.09 17.76 1.69
CA PRO A 141 8.20 18.58 1.16
C PRO A 141 9.33 17.77 0.52
N SER A 142 9.50 16.50 0.88
CA SER A 142 10.47 15.61 0.24
C SER A 142 10.20 15.37 -1.25
N TRP A 143 9.00 15.69 -1.75
CA TRP A 143 8.66 15.52 -3.16
C TRP A 143 9.28 16.60 -4.07
N ASP A 144 9.63 17.76 -3.51
CA ASP A 144 10.22 18.88 -4.26
C ASP A 144 11.57 18.50 -4.92
N PHE A 145 12.22 17.45 -4.43
CA PHE A 145 13.54 17.00 -4.88
C PHE A 145 13.53 15.58 -5.48
N LEU A 146 12.37 15.05 -5.89
CA LEU A 146 12.28 13.70 -6.49
C LEU A 146 13.16 13.54 -7.72
N PHE A 147 13.32 14.61 -8.50
CA PHE A 147 14.12 14.64 -9.73
C PHE A 147 15.47 15.36 -9.54
N GLY A 148 15.93 15.50 -8.30
CA GLY A 148 17.14 16.23 -7.95
C GLY A 148 16.92 17.75 -7.82
N THR A 149 18.01 18.49 -7.70
CA THR A 149 17.98 19.96 -7.74
C THR A 149 17.79 20.44 -9.18
N PRO A 150 17.12 21.58 -9.41
CA PRO A 150 17.06 22.20 -10.73
C PRO A 150 18.46 22.28 -11.36
N PHE A 151 18.58 21.91 -12.63
CA PHE A 151 19.87 21.99 -13.33
C PHE A 151 20.32 23.44 -13.45
N ASN A 152 21.63 23.68 -13.37
CA ASN A 152 22.16 25.01 -13.64
C ASN A 152 22.02 25.32 -15.14
N GLN A 153 21.11 26.22 -15.50
CA GLN A 153 20.85 26.61 -16.88
C GLN A 153 22.08 27.19 -17.59
N GLU A 154 23.06 27.70 -16.83
CA GLU A 154 24.32 28.24 -17.37
C GLU A 154 25.23 27.18 -18.00
N LEU A 155 25.07 25.90 -17.66
CA LEU A 155 25.88 24.79 -18.20
C LEU A 155 25.44 24.33 -19.59
N TYR A 156 24.33 24.87 -20.11
CA TYR A 156 23.74 24.51 -21.40
C TYR A 156 23.69 25.69 -22.38
N GLN A 157 24.47 26.75 -22.12
CA GLN A 157 24.65 27.90 -23.01
C GLN A 157 25.93 27.79 -23.83
#